data_AF-A0A832HCP2-F1
#
_entry.id   AF-A0A832HCP2-F1
#
_cell.length_a   1.000
_cell.length_b   1.000
_cell.length_c   1.000
_cell.angle_alpha   90.00
_cell.angle_beta   90.00
_cell.angle_gamma   90.00
#
_symmetry.space_group_name_H-M   'P 1'
#
loop_
_entity.id
_entity.type
_entity.pdbx_description
1 polymer ?
#
loop_
_entity_poly.entity_id
_entity_poly.type
_entity_poly.pdbx_seq_one_letter_code
_entity_poly.pdbx_strand_id
1 'polypeptide(L)'
;MSRTRRILPTLFFLQTGVVAIFSAPAEGPGVHIGAVNCQTSGCHGGAGDLSRQHTIWFRADRHSRAHATLTTARSARMAEALGMENAATDVRCTSCHAPFALVPASQKLATARPEEGVSCESCHGASGGWVRSHTRPDYTRAQRVAAGMRDLEDLYLRSNTCVACHQALAPELIAAGHPRLHFDQAGLSDREPRHWKEIWSDSQLWAVGQFAALRELSGHLAQKAAGGAKPTPEELADWESTLALCRLIAQAAPWGGPSAGLEGQSSPSLDLARAADALAKQGAKAAWKKEWPGAIRGALETAARPAAGPSPALKAKIQTALHSLE
;
A
#
# COMPACT_ATOMS: atom_id res chain seq x y z
N MET A 1 -17.42 69.75 -57.54
CA MET A 1 -18.32 69.47 -56.38
C MET A 1 -18.70 68.00 -56.49
N SER A 2 -18.50 67.06 -55.57
CA SER A 2 -18.16 66.99 -54.15
C SER A 2 -17.51 65.60 -53.95
N ARG A 3 -16.34 65.50 -53.28
CA ARG A 3 -15.72 64.21 -52.94
C ARG A 3 -16.26 63.74 -51.59
N THR A 4 -17.16 62.77 -51.59
CA THR A 4 -17.66 62.09 -50.39
C THR A 4 -16.65 61.06 -49.90
N ARG A 5 -15.97 61.35 -48.77
CA ARG A 5 -15.16 60.37 -48.03
C ARG A 5 -16.09 59.39 -47.30
N ARG A 6 -16.02 58.10 -47.63
CA ARG A 6 -16.65 57.03 -46.84
C ARG A 6 -15.74 56.68 -45.67
N ILE A 7 -16.24 56.85 -44.45
CA ILE A 7 -15.60 56.43 -43.20
C ILE A 7 -16.13 55.02 -42.90
N LEU A 8 -15.27 54.00 -42.88
CA LEU A 8 -15.62 52.67 -42.40
C LEU A 8 -15.55 52.65 -40.86
N PRO A 9 -16.58 52.15 -40.15
CA PRO A 9 -16.54 52.06 -38.71
C PRO A 9 -15.66 50.86 -38.31
N THR A 10 -14.64 51.12 -37.48
CA THR A 10 -13.84 50.07 -36.85
C THR A 10 -14.67 49.44 -35.73
N LEU A 11 -15.19 48.23 -35.97
CA LEU A 11 -15.87 47.43 -34.94
C LEU A 11 -14.83 46.91 -33.94
N PHE A 12 -14.80 47.52 -32.75
CA PHE A 12 -14.03 47.04 -31.61
C PHE A 12 -14.75 45.84 -31.00
N PHE A 13 -14.31 44.62 -31.30
CA PHE A 13 -14.80 43.42 -30.63
C PHE A 13 -14.25 43.42 -29.19
N LEU A 14 -15.10 43.75 -28.21
CA LEU A 14 -14.81 43.54 -26.80
C LEU A 14 -14.80 42.03 -26.54
N GLN A 15 -13.60 41.43 -26.53
CA GLN A 15 -13.43 40.03 -26.19
C GLN A 15 -13.61 39.89 -24.67
N THR A 16 -14.82 39.56 -24.23
CA THR A 16 -15.09 39.22 -22.83
C THR A 16 -14.39 37.90 -22.50
N GLY A 17 -13.17 37.98 -21.98
CA GLY A 17 -12.45 36.83 -21.46
C GLY A 17 -13.18 36.28 -20.24
N VAL A 18 -13.78 35.10 -20.38
CA VAL A 18 -14.28 34.33 -19.24
C VAL A 18 -13.05 33.78 -18.51
N VAL A 19 -12.65 34.45 -17.42
CA VAL A 19 -11.65 33.92 -16.49
C VAL A 19 -12.34 32.81 -15.69
N ALA A 20 -12.02 31.56 -16.01
CA ALA A 20 -12.43 30.43 -15.17
C ALA A 20 -11.72 30.56 -13.82
N ILE A 21 -12.47 30.94 -12.79
CA ILE A 21 -11.99 30.93 -11.40
C ILE A 21 -11.94 29.47 -10.97
N PHE A 22 -10.76 28.86 -11.03
CA PHE A 22 -10.52 27.59 -10.38
C PHE A 22 -10.51 27.82 -8.87
N SER A 23 -11.63 27.51 -8.21
CA SER A 23 -11.69 27.51 -6.75
C SER A 23 -10.74 26.44 -6.21
N ALA A 24 -9.76 26.85 -5.41
CA ALA A 24 -8.93 25.91 -4.66
C ALA A 24 -9.83 25.04 -3.77
N PRO A 25 -9.52 23.73 -3.62
CA PRO A 25 -10.29 22.88 -2.73
C PRO A 25 -10.20 23.42 -1.30
N ALA A 26 -11.34 23.41 -0.60
CA ALA A 26 -11.39 23.68 0.83
C ALA A 26 -11.09 22.41 1.63
N GLU A 27 -10.59 22.55 2.85
CA GLU A 27 -10.52 21.44 3.81
C GLU A 27 -11.91 20.80 3.97
N GLY A 28 -11.99 19.49 3.81
CA GLY A 28 -13.25 18.75 3.92
C GLY A 28 -13.09 17.25 3.66
N PRO A 29 -14.18 16.47 3.77
CA PRO A 29 -14.17 15.04 3.54
C PRO A 29 -13.58 14.68 2.17
N GLY A 30 -12.65 13.72 2.16
CA GLY A 30 -11.99 13.27 0.92
C GLY A 30 -10.88 14.18 0.40
N VAL A 31 -10.55 15.27 1.10
CA VAL A 31 -9.46 16.18 0.73
C VAL A 31 -8.19 15.86 1.52
N HIS A 32 -7.09 15.66 0.81
CA HIS A 32 -5.76 15.53 1.38
C HIS A 32 -5.19 16.90 1.75
N ILE A 33 -4.64 17.04 2.95
CA ILE A 33 -4.12 18.33 3.45
C ILE A 33 -2.61 18.33 3.69
N GLY A 34 -1.94 17.18 3.60
CA GLY A 34 -0.49 17.04 3.71
C GLY A 34 0.01 16.94 5.16
N ALA A 35 1.18 16.32 5.34
CA ALA A 35 1.77 16.00 6.64
C ALA A 35 2.07 17.21 7.52
N VAL A 36 2.21 18.40 6.91
CA VAL A 36 2.39 19.68 7.62
C VAL A 36 1.25 19.95 8.63
N ASN A 37 0.06 19.41 8.41
CA ASN A 37 -1.07 19.56 9.33
C ASN A 37 -1.01 18.59 10.52
N CYS A 38 -0.08 17.63 10.53
CA CYS A 38 0.15 16.72 11.63
C CYS A 38 1.28 17.20 12.57
N GLN A 39 2.16 18.07 12.08
CA GLN A 39 3.50 18.30 12.67
C GLN A 39 3.56 19.25 13.87
N THR A 40 2.45 19.85 14.31
CA THR A 40 2.51 20.82 15.41
C THR A 40 2.90 20.13 16.72
N SER A 41 3.53 20.87 17.63
CA SER A 41 3.97 20.34 18.94
C SER A 41 2.80 19.85 19.81
N GLY A 42 1.61 20.43 19.62
CA GLY A 42 0.37 20.00 20.27
C GLY A 42 -0.30 18.79 19.60
N CYS A 43 0.20 18.34 18.45
CA CYS A 43 -0.31 17.19 17.70
C CYS A 43 0.77 16.10 17.62
N HIS A 44 1.21 15.72 16.42
CA HIS A 44 2.14 14.61 16.19
C HIS A 44 3.60 15.03 15.99
N GLY A 45 3.93 16.32 16.14
CA GLY A 45 5.33 16.81 16.14
C GLY A 45 5.88 17.20 17.51
N GLY A 46 5.19 16.86 18.60
CA GLY A 46 5.67 16.97 19.97
C GLY A 46 6.75 15.95 20.33
N ALA A 47 7.16 15.96 21.61
CA ALA A 47 8.23 15.10 22.14
C ALA A 47 7.72 13.89 22.96
N GLY A 48 6.45 13.89 23.37
CA GLY A 48 5.84 12.77 24.09
C GLY A 48 5.54 11.59 23.19
N ASP A 49 5.43 10.39 23.76
CA ASP A 49 5.21 9.15 23.01
C ASP A 49 3.96 9.15 22.14
N LEU A 50 2.90 9.82 22.59
CA LEU A 50 1.65 9.99 21.84
C LEU A 50 1.66 11.16 20.85
N SER A 51 2.73 11.95 20.84
CA SER A 51 2.83 13.20 20.07
C SER A 51 4.05 13.28 19.15
N ARG A 52 4.89 12.24 19.05
CA ARG A 52 6.15 12.30 18.28
C ARG A 52 6.10 11.57 16.93
N GLN A 53 4.93 11.17 16.47
CA GLN A 53 4.78 10.30 15.29
C GLN A 53 5.27 10.96 14.01
N HIS A 54 4.92 12.23 13.77
CA HIS A 54 5.43 12.99 12.63
C HIS A 54 6.94 13.13 12.70
N THR A 55 7.50 13.37 13.90
CA THR A 55 8.95 13.46 14.09
C THR A 55 9.66 12.15 13.75
N ILE A 56 9.11 11.01 14.15
CA ILE A 56 9.65 9.68 13.81
C ILE A 56 9.55 9.45 12.30
N TRP A 57 8.39 9.68 11.70
CA TRP A 57 8.16 9.54 10.26
C TRP A 57 9.16 10.38 9.45
N PHE A 58 9.25 11.68 9.75
CA PHE A 58 10.09 12.60 9.00
C PHE A 58 11.59 12.29 9.14
N ARG A 59 12.05 11.88 10.32
CA ARG A 59 13.50 11.71 10.59
C ARG A 59 14.01 10.31 10.25
N ALA A 60 13.24 9.28 10.58
CA ALA A 60 13.70 7.90 10.61
C ALA A 60 12.97 7.00 9.61
N ASP A 61 11.71 7.29 9.28
CA ASP A 61 10.95 6.43 8.36
C ASP A 61 11.42 6.64 6.92
N ARG A 62 11.60 5.52 6.20
CA ARG A 62 11.97 5.50 4.79
C ARG A 62 10.84 5.97 3.89
N HIS A 63 9.59 5.87 4.35
CA HIS A 63 8.41 6.36 3.62
C HIS A 63 8.51 7.86 3.30
N SER A 64 9.00 8.68 4.24
CA SER A 64 9.23 10.12 4.01
C SER A 64 10.29 10.41 2.94
N ARG A 65 11.13 9.42 2.59
CA ARG A 65 12.20 9.51 1.59
C ARG A 65 11.85 8.84 0.27
N ALA A 66 10.62 8.31 0.15
CA ALA A 66 10.23 7.49 -0.99
C ALA A 66 10.30 8.28 -2.31
N HIS A 67 9.83 9.53 -2.34
CA HIS A 67 9.93 10.39 -3.52
C HIS A 67 11.39 10.71 -3.88
N ALA A 68 12.23 11.03 -2.88
CA ALA A 68 13.65 11.30 -3.10
C ALA A 68 14.41 10.10 -3.70
N THR A 69 13.90 8.87 -3.51
CA THR A 69 14.47 7.69 -4.19
C THR A 69 14.30 7.78 -5.70
N LEU A 70 13.18 8.33 -6.19
CA LEU A 70 12.88 8.46 -7.62
C LEU A 70 13.83 9.42 -8.35
N THR A 71 14.52 10.30 -7.61
CA THR A 71 15.47 11.27 -8.17
C THR A 71 16.92 10.78 -8.10
N THR A 72 17.16 9.52 -7.75
CA THR A 72 18.51 8.95 -7.67
C THR A 72 19.04 8.50 -9.03
N ALA A 73 20.36 8.36 -9.15
CA ALA A 73 20.99 7.80 -10.36
C ALA A 73 20.52 6.37 -10.68
N ARG A 74 20.13 5.57 -9.67
CA ARG A 74 19.55 4.23 -9.91
C ARG A 74 18.20 4.35 -10.60
N SER A 75 17.32 5.22 -10.11
CA SER A 75 16.00 5.44 -10.69
C SER A 75 16.08 6.05 -12.09
N ALA A 76 17.05 6.94 -12.34
CA ALA A 76 17.31 7.46 -13.69
C ALA A 76 17.70 6.35 -14.68
N ARG A 77 18.59 5.42 -14.29
CA ARG A 77 18.95 4.27 -15.13
C ARG A 77 17.78 3.31 -15.36
N MET A 78 16.94 3.11 -14.34
CA MET A 78 15.72 2.32 -14.50
C MET A 78 14.75 2.99 -15.49
N ALA A 79 14.58 4.30 -15.39
CA ALA A 79 13.75 5.06 -16.32
C ALA A 79 14.25 4.91 -17.77
N GLU A 80 15.56 5.08 -17.99
CA GLU A 80 16.20 4.87 -19.30
C GLU A 80 15.94 3.44 -19.83
N ALA A 81 16.17 2.40 -19.02
CA ALA A 81 15.95 1.01 -19.40
C ALA A 81 14.48 0.70 -19.73
N LEU A 82 13.54 1.46 -19.17
CA LEU A 82 12.10 1.30 -19.37
C LEU A 82 11.53 2.25 -20.43
N GLY A 83 12.36 3.05 -21.10
CA GLY A 83 11.92 4.06 -22.07
C GLY A 83 11.09 5.18 -21.46
N MET A 84 11.34 5.51 -20.19
CA MET A 84 10.66 6.55 -19.42
C MET A 84 11.50 7.82 -19.41
N GLU A 85 10.83 8.97 -19.52
CA GLU A 85 11.51 10.27 -19.37
C GLU A 85 11.99 10.49 -17.93
N ASN A 86 11.13 10.24 -16.95
CA ASN A 86 11.43 10.50 -15.54
C ASN A 86 10.63 9.59 -14.60
N ALA A 87 11.35 8.85 -13.74
CA ALA A 87 10.72 8.01 -12.70
C ALA A 87 9.91 8.83 -11.68
N ALA A 88 10.26 10.10 -11.44
CA ALA A 88 9.54 10.95 -10.49
C ALA A 88 8.15 11.39 -10.98
N THR A 89 7.81 11.17 -12.25
CA THR A 89 6.53 11.57 -12.84
C THR A 89 5.76 10.41 -13.48
N ASP A 90 6.37 9.24 -13.65
CA ASP A 90 5.70 8.07 -14.21
C ASP A 90 4.91 7.30 -13.14
N VAL A 91 3.64 7.02 -13.44
CA VAL A 91 2.69 6.35 -12.55
C VAL A 91 3.17 4.98 -12.05
N ARG A 92 3.99 4.26 -12.83
CA ARG A 92 4.56 2.97 -12.41
C ARG A 92 5.49 3.09 -11.21
N CYS A 93 6.04 4.29 -10.98
CA CYS A 93 6.93 4.58 -9.87
C CYS A 93 6.22 5.41 -8.78
N THR A 94 5.45 6.44 -9.18
CA THR A 94 4.83 7.35 -8.21
C THR A 94 3.67 6.73 -7.44
N SER A 95 3.05 5.66 -7.95
CA SER A 95 2.00 4.91 -7.22
C SER A 95 2.42 4.46 -5.82
N CYS A 96 3.67 4.04 -5.67
CA CYS A 96 4.23 3.60 -4.38
C CYS A 96 5.14 4.65 -3.74
N HIS A 97 5.84 5.45 -4.54
CA HIS A 97 6.88 6.35 -4.01
C HIS A 97 6.43 7.79 -3.78
N ALA A 98 5.31 8.22 -4.39
CA ALA A 98 4.77 9.56 -4.24
C ALA A 98 3.23 9.55 -4.45
N PRO A 99 2.44 8.90 -3.58
CA PRO A 99 1.01 8.68 -3.82
C PRO A 99 0.20 9.95 -4.09
N PHE A 100 0.58 11.10 -3.52
CA PHE A 100 -0.05 12.38 -3.82
C PHE A 100 0.09 12.84 -5.27
N ALA A 101 1.03 12.30 -6.06
CA ALA A 101 1.11 12.53 -7.49
C ALA A 101 -0.13 12.01 -8.25
N LEU A 102 -0.81 10.99 -7.70
CA LEU A 102 -2.01 10.40 -8.28
C LEU A 102 -3.31 11.07 -7.80
N VAL A 103 -3.24 11.90 -6.76
CA VAL A 103 -4.41 12.59 -6.21
C VAL A 103 -4.72 13.84 -7.07
N PRO A 104 -5.95 13.96 -7.61
CA PRO A 104 -6.36 15.14 -8.37
C PRO A 104 -6.18 16.43 -7.60
N ALA A 105 -5.82 17.52 -8.28
CA ALA A 105 -5.66 18.83 -7.65
C ALA A 105 -6.92 19.32 -6.91
N SER A 106 -8.12 18.87 -7.33
CA SER A 106 -9.39 19.17 -6.66
C SER A 106 -9.62 18.39 -5.37
N GLN A 107 -8.78 17.40 -5.05
CA GLN A 107 -8.88 16.52 -3.87
C GLN A 107 -7.68 16.66 -2.94
N LYS A 108 -6.85 17.68 -3.14
CA LYS A 108 -5.72 17.96 -2.25
C LYS A 108 -5.44 19.45 -2.14
N LEU A 109 -5.05 19.89 -0.95
CA LEU A 109 -4.53 21.24 -0.73
C LEU A 109 -3.11 21.37 -1.33
N ALA A 110 -2.69 22.61 -1.57
CA ALA A 110 -1.32 22.89 -2.04
C ALA A 110 -0.23 22.42 -1.07
N THR A 111 -0.59 22.21 0.20
CA THR A 111 0.29 21.65 1.23
C THR A 111 0.51 20.16 1.12
N ALA A 112 -0.35 19.41 0.42
CA ALA A 112 -0.21 17.97 0.18
C ALA A 112 0.62 17.73 -1.09
N ARG A 113 1.94 17.57 -0.90
CA ARG A 113 2.90 17.59 -2.00
C ARG A 113 3.48 16.21 -2.33
N PRO A 114 3.64 15.84 -3.61
CA PRO A 114 4.28 14.56 -3.99
C PRO A 114 5.65 14.33 -3.33
N GLU A 115 6.40 15.41 -3.07
CA GLU A 115 7.73 15.37 -2.44
C GLU A 115 7.71 14.86 -1.00
N GLU A 116 6.55 14.78 -0.36
CA GLU A 116 6.40 14.13 0.97
C GLU A 116 6.64 12.62 0.91
N GLY A 117 6.69 12.02 -0.29
CA GLY A 117 6.79 10.57 -0.45
C GLY A 117 5.52 9.87 0.03
N VAL A 118 5.68 8.79 0.79
CA VAL A 118 4.56 8.12 1.47
C VAL A 118 4.34 8.84 2.80
N SER A 119 3.29 9.65 2.86
CA SER A 119 2.99 10.54 3.99
C SER A 119 1.97 9.94 4.97
N CYS A 120 1.61 10.69 6.01
CA CYS A 120 0.61 10.29 7.00
C CYS A 120 -0.71 9.86 6.32
N GLU A 121 -1.15 10.59 5.30
CA GLU A 121 -2.45 10.33 4.63
C GLU A 121 -2.38 9.15 3.64
N SER A 122 -1.19 8.69 3.26
CA SER A 122 -1.03 7.44 2.52
C SER A 122 -1.54 6.25 3.33
N CYS A 123 -1.28 6.24 4.65
CA CYS A 123 -1.73 5.20 5.57
C CYS A 123 -3.07 5.54 6.23
N HIS A 124 -3.26 6.78 6.71
CA HIS A 124 -4.45 7.20 7.47
C HIS A 124 -5.62 7.70 6.61
N GLY A 125 -5.44 7.84 5.30
CA GLY A 125 -6.45 8.38 4.38
C GLY A 125 -6.49 9.91 4.36
N ALA A 126 -7.31 10.47 3.47
CA ALA A 126 -7.50 11.91 3.30
C ALA A 126 -8.02 12.56 4.59
N SER A 127 -7.24 13.45 5.19
CA SER A 127 -7.46 13.91 6.57
C SER A 127 -8.31 15.17 6.71
N GLY A 128 -8.68 15.83 5.61
CA GLY A 128 -9.54 17.02 5.65
C GLY A 128 -10.89 16.82 6.34
N GLY A 129 -11.42 15.59 6.37
CA GLY A 129 -12.69 15.27 7.05
C GLY A 129 -12.55 14.98 8.56
N TRP A 130 -11.35 14.64 9.04
CA TRP A 130 -11.17 14.09 10.40
C TRP A 130 -10.01 14.69 11.20
N VAL A 131 -9.12 15.46 10.59
CA VAL A 131 -7.90 15.98 11.27
C VAL A 131 -8.23 16.75 12.55
N ARG A 132 -9.33 17.51 12.58
CA ARG A 132 -9.75 18.30 13.76
C ARG A 132 -10.53 17.49 14.80
N SER A 133 -11.22 16.43 14.39
CA SER A 133 -12.13 15.67 15.25
C SER A 133 -11.52 14.39 15.81
N HIS A 134 -10.45 13.86 15.20
CA HIS A 134 -9.94 12.54 15.57
C HIS A 134 -9.35 12.47 16.99
N THR A 135 -8.91 13.61 17.55
CA THR A 135 -8.40 13.71 18.92
C THR A 135 -9.49 13.92 19.96
N ARG A 136 -10.74 14.17 19.54
CA ARG A 136 -11.84 14.44 20.46
C ARG A 136 -12.21 13.18 21.25
N PRO A 137 -12.33 13.26 22.59
CA PRO A 137 -12.67 12.11 23.42
C PRO A 137 -14.09 11.58 23.18
N ASP A 138 -14.99 12.42 22.68
CA ASP A 138 -16.37 12.04 22.36
C ASP A 138 -16.54 11.44 20.95
N TYR A 139 -15.48 11.42 20.13
CA TYR A 139 -15.50 10.77 18.82
C TYR A 139 -15.18 9.29 18.96
N THR A 140 -16.10 8.44 18.52
CA THR A 140 -15.90 7.00 18.42
C THR A 140 -15.03 6.63 17.21
N ARG A 141 -14.47 5.42 17.23
CA ARG A 141 -13.74 4.87 16.09
C ARG A 141 -14.58 4.85 14.82
N ALA A 142 -15.84 4.42 14.90
CA ALA A 142 -16.76 4.40 13.77
C ALA A 142 -17.00 5.81 13.18
N GLN A 143 -17.10 6.85 14.02
CA GLN A 143 -17.25 8.22 13.55
C GLN A 143 -15.97 8.75 12.87
N ARG A 144 -14.78 8.40 13.37
CA ARG A 144 -13.51 8.74 12.68
C ARG A 144 -13.44 8.09 11.30
N VAL A 145 -13.83 6.82 11.21
CA VAL A 145 -13.87 6.08 9.94
C VAL A 145 -14.89 6.66 8.98
N ALA A 146 -16.10 6.97 9.46
CA ALA A 146 -17.14 7.62 8.65
C ALA A 146 -16.70 9.02 8.14
N ALA A 147 -15.83 9.70 8.86
CA ALA A 147 -15.23 10.97 8.45
C ALA A 147 -14.05 10.82 7.46
N GLY A 148 -13.69 9.59 7.07
CA GLY A 148 -12.67 9.29 6.07
C GLY A 148 -11.34 8.77 6.61
N MET A 149 -11.21 8.55 7.92
CA MET A 149 -9.99 7.99 8.51
C MET A 149 -9.90 6.50 8.19
N ARG A 150 -8.77 6.06 7.63
CA ARG A 150 -8.53 4.63 7.44
C ARG A 150 -8.30 3.95 8.79
N ASP A 151 -9.03 2.87 9.01
CA ASP A 151 -8.96 2.12 10.25
C ASP A 151 -7.77 1.16 10.28
N LEU A 152 -6.60 1.66 10.65
CA LEU A 152 -5.37 0.87 10.75
C LEU A 152 -5.31 -0.02 12.01
N GLU A 153 -6.25 0.12 12.94
CA GLU A 153 -6.39 -0.85 14.03
C GLU A 153 -7.04 -2.15 13.54
N ASP A 154 -7.85 -2.11 12.47
CA ASP A 154 -8.32 -3.32 11.78
C ASP A 154 -7.15 -3.94 11.01
N LEU A 155 -6.70 -5.12 11.44
CA LEU A 155 -5.52 -5.77 10.87
C LEU A 155 -5.67 -6.06 9.37
N TYR A 156 -6.87 -6.40 8.91
CA TYR A 156 -7.11 -6.68 7.49
C TYR A 156 -6.99 -5.39 6.66
N LEU A 157 -7.56 -4.28 7.13
CA LEU A 157 -7.41 -2.98 6.46
C LEU A 157 -5.95 -2.48 6.52
N ARG A 158 -5.24 -2.74 7.61
CA ARG A 158 -3.81 -2.45 7.72
C ARG A 158 -3.00 -3.27 6.72
N SER A 159 -3.22 -4.57 6.61
CA SER A 159 -2.56 -5.44 5.61
C SER A 159 -2.79 -4.92 4.19
N ASN A 160 -4.03 -4.53 3.87
CA ASN A 160 -4.39 -3.99 2.56
C ASN A 160 -3.68 -2.67 2.24
N THR A 161 -3.42 -1.85 3.27
CA THR A 161 -2.70 -0.58 3.11
C THR A 161 -1.25 -0.84 2.72
N CYS A 162 -0.60 -1.82 3.33
CA CYS A 162 0.82 -2.11 3.08
C CYS A 162 1.03 -2.93 1.80
N VAL A 163 0.23 -3.97 1.57
CA VAL A 163 0.41 -4.92 0.45
C VAL A 163 0.26 -4.25 -0.92
N ALA A 164 -0.50 -3.15 -1.00
CA ALA A 164 -0.70 -2.39 -2.22
C ALA A 164 0.63 -1.86 -2.83
N CYS A 165 1.64 -1.61 -2.00
CA CYS A 165 2.96 -1.14 -2.44
C CYS A 165 4.07 -2.18 -2.21
N HIS A 166 3.96 -3.02 -1.18
CA HIS A 166 5.01 -3.94 -0.74
C HIS A 166 4.92 -5.35 -1.34
N GLN A 167 4.19 -5.52 -2.44
CA GLN A 167 3.98 -6.82 -3.11
C GLN A 167 4.37 -6.75 -4.60
N ALA A 168 3.94 -7.74 -5.38
CA ALA A 168 4.37 -8.06 -6.73
C ALA A 168 4.39 -6.83 -7.65
N LEU A 169 5.53 -6.70 -8.33
CA LEU A 169 5.78 -5.69 -9.34
C LEU A 169 5.79 -6.34 -10.71
N ALA A 170 5.48 -5.56 -11.73
CA ALA A 170 5.64 -5.96 -13.11
C ALA A 170 7.07 -6.47 -13.35
N PRO A 171 7.27 -7.63 -14.02
CA PRO A 171 8.60 -8.21 -14.26
C PRO A 171 9.59 -7.24 -14.91
N GLU A 172 9.11 -6.31 -15.72
CA GLU A 172 9.90 -5.30 -16.40
C GLU A 172 10.53 -4.31 -15.40
N LEU A 173 9.82 -3.93 -14.34
CA LEU A 173 10.37 -3.07 -13.28
C LEU A 173 11.50 -3.77 -12.53
N ILE A 174 11.33 -5.07 -12.26
CA ILE A 174 12.36 -5.90 -11.62
C ILE A 174 13.56 -6.05 -12.55
N ALA A 175 13.33 -6.35 -13.83
CA ALA A 175 14.38 -6.48 -14.84
C ALA A 175 15.17 -5.18 -15.04
N ALA A 176 14.50 -4.03 -14.94
CA ALA A 176 15.16 -2.71 -14.98
C ALA A 176 16.00 -2.42 -13.72
N GLY A 177 15.85 -3.20 -12.65
CA GLY A 177 16.65 -3.11 -11.44
C GLY A 177 15.89 -2.70 -10.19
N HIS A 178 14.55 -2.76 -10.18
CA HIS A 178 13.79 -2.60 -8.93
C HIS A 178 14.09 -3.78 -7.98
N PRO A 179 14.32 -3.55 -6.68
CA PRO A 179 14.40 -4.64 -5.71
C PRO A 179 13.16 -5.53 -5.76
N ARG A 180 13.33 -6.85 -5.67
CA ARG A 180 12.17 -7.73 -5.53
C ARG A 180 11.47 -7.45 -4.21
N LEU A 181 10.14 -7.43 -4.25
CA LEU A 181 9.31 -7.23 -3.08
C LEU A 181 8.68 -8.56 -2.70
N HIS A 182 8.72 -8.87 -1.41
CA HIS A 182 8.01 -9.99 -0.81
C HIS A 182 7.28 -9.44 0.41
N PHE A 183 5.96 -9.60 0.42
CA PHE A 183 5.17 -9.05 1.51
C PHE A 183 5.30 -9.91 2.78
N ASP A 184 6.11 -9.43 3.71
CA ASP A 184 6.21 -9.90 5.08
C ASP A 184 5.81 -8.75 6.02
N GLN A 185 4.53 -8.71 6.39
CA GLN A 185 3.99 -7.60 7.15
C GLN A 185 4.63 -7.45 8.53
N ALA A 186 4.90 -8.55 9.23
CA ALA A 186 5.52 -8.48 10.56
C ALA A 186 6.96 -7.96 10.46
N GLY A 187 7.77 -8.54 9.57
CA GLY A 187 9.15 -8.10 9.37
C GLY A 187 9.26 -6.68 8.80
N LEU A 188 8.32 -6.25 7.97
CA LEU A 188 8.25 -4.85 7.50
C LEU A 188 7.87 -3.90 8.63
N SER A 189 6.88 -4.25 9.46
CA SER A 189 6.43 -3.43 10.59
C SER A 189 7.50 -3.31 11.68
N ASP A 190 8.39 -4.30 11.81
CA ASP A 190 9.51 -4.28 12.74
C ASP A 190 10.67 -3.40 12.26
N ARG A 191 10.95 -3.42 10.95
CA ARG A 191 12.01 -2.59 10.34
C ARG A 191 11.61 -1.13 10.15
N GLU A 192 10.32 -0.82 10.19
CA GLU A 192 9.80 0.54 10.24
C GLU A 192 9.99 1.10 11.66
N PRO A 193 10.47 2.35 11.82
CA PRO A 193 10.53 2.96 13.13
C PRO A 193 9.11 3.19 13.65
N ARG A 194 8.65 2.27 14.51
CA ARG A 194 7.28 2.26 15.01
C ARG A 194 6.91 3.60 15.64
N HIS A 195 5.88 4.22 15.09
CA HIS A 195 5.24 5.42 15.63
C HIS A 195 3.77 5.16 16.00
N TRP A 196 3.45 3.92 16.35
CA TRP A 196 2.17 3.50 16.90
C TRP A 196 2.43 2.51 18.05
N LYS A 197 1.41 2.27 18.87
CA LYS A 197 1.43 1.16 19.82
C LYS A 197 0.93 -0.09 19.12
N GLU A 198 1.75 -1.12 19.05
CA GLU A 198 1.34 -2.39 18.47
C GLU A 198 0.35 -3.12 19.39
N ILE A 199 -0.72 -3.64 18.80
CA ILE A 199 -1.80 -4.36 19.51
C ILE A 199 -1.95 -5.80 19.01
N TRP A 200 -1.35 -6.13 17.87
CA TRP A 200 -1.38 -7.45 17.27
C TRP A 200 -0.09 -8.21 17.59
N SER A 201 -0.17 -9.53 17.72
CA SER A 201 1.04 -10.36 17.83
C SER A 201 1.74 -10.47 16.47
N ASP A 202 3.07 -10.53 16.44
CA ASP A 202 3.82 -10.62 15.19
C ASP A 202 3.40 -11.84 14.35
N SER A 203 3.10 -12.97 15.00
CA SER A 203 2.56 -14.16 14.32
C SER A 203 1.22 -13.93 13.63
N GLN A 204 0.32 -13.13 14.22
CA GLN A 204 -0.98 -12.81 13.62
C GLN A 204 -0.82 -11.80 12.48
N LEU A 205 0.00 -10.76 12.68
CA LEU A 205 0.40 -9.79 11.66
C LEU A 205 0.99 -10.51 10.43
N TRP A 206 1.96 -11.39 10.67
CA TRP A 206 2.63 -12.16 9.64
C TRP A 206 1.65 -13.02 8.86
N ALA A 207 0.85 -13.82 9.57
CA ALA A 207 -0.02 -14.80 8.94
C ALA A 207 -1.14 -14.15 8.12
N VAL A 208 -1.81 -13.12 8.66
CA VAL A 208 -2.82 -12.35 7.90
C VAL A 208 -2.17 -11.69 6.67
N GLY A 209 -0.94 -11.18 6.80
CA GLY A 209 -0.17 -10.64 5.69
C GLY A 209 0.08 -11.66 4.56
N GLN A 210 0.36 -12.94 4.89
CA GLN A 210 0.54 -13.98 3.87
C GLN A 210 -0.73 -14.23 3.05
N PHE A 211 -1.91 -14.24 3.67
CA PHE A 211 -3.18 -14.38 2.94
C PHE A 211 -3.49 -13.16 2.08
N ALA A 212 -3.18 -11.94 2.56
CA ALA A 212 -3.27 -10.73 1.75
C ALA A 212 -2.34 -10.80 0.52
N ALA A 213 -1.10 -11.29 0.70
CA ALA A 213 -0.16 -11.48 -0.41
C ALA A 213 -0.69 -12.49 -1.44
N LEU A 214 -1.23 -13.63 -0.97
CA LEU A 214 -1.81 -14.65 -1.85
C LEU A 214 -3.01 -14.11 -2.65
N ARG A 215 -3.85 -13.30 -2.01
CA ARG A 215 -4.98 -12.62 -2.69
C ARG A 215 -4.47 -11.75 -3.85
N GLU A 216 -3.51 -10.87 -3.58
CA GLU A 216 -2.98 -9.95 -4.60
C GLU A 216 -2.31 -10.71 -5.74
N LEU A 217 -1.46 -11.70 -5.44
CA LEU A 217 -0.82 -12.54 -6.45
C LEU A 217 -1.84 -13.29 -7.31
N SER A 218 -2.83 -13.93 -6.67
CA SER A 218 -3.85 -14.70 -7.39
C SER A 218 -4.71 -13.81 -8.26
N GLY A 219 -5.12 -12.64 -7.75
CA GLY A 219 -5.93 -11.66 -8.48
C GLY A 219 -5.19 -11.07 -9.67
N HIS A 220 -3.94 -10.62 -9.45
CA HIS A 220 -3.10 -10.03 -10.50
C HIS A 220 -2.85 -11.02 -11.64
N LEU A 221 -2.42 -12.25 -11.33
CA LEU A 221 -2.11 -13.25 -12.36
C LEU A 221 -3.37 -13.75 -13.07
N ALA A 222 -4.52 -13.84 -12.39
CA ALA A 222 -5.79 -14.15 -13.02
C ALA A 222 -6.23 -13.05 -14.00
N GLN A 223 -6.08 -11.78 -13.63
CA GLN A 223 -6.37 -10.65 -14.53
C GLN A 223 -5.41 -10.60 -15.71
N LYS A 224 -4.11 -10.84 -15.49
CA LYS A 224 -3.10 -10.95 -16.55
C LYS A 224 -3.47 -12.02 -17.56
N ALA A 225 -3.86 -13.21 -17.09
CA ALA A 225 -4.33 -14.30 -17.93
C ALA A 225 -5.62 -13.96 -18.70
N ALA A 226 -6.59 -13.32 -18.05
CA ALA A 226 -7.82 -12.86 -18.70
C ALA A 226 -7.55 -11.79 -19.78
N GLY A 227 -6.49 -10.99 -19.62
CA GLY A 227 -6.00 -10.04 -20.62
C GLY A 227 -5.16 -10.67 -21.75
N GLY A 228 -5.03 -12.00 -21.80
CA GLY A 228 -4.31 -12.73 -22.84
C GLY A 228 -2.79 -12.86 -22.62
N ALA A 229 -2.26 -12.33 -21.52
CA ALA A 229 -0.84 -12.46 -21.18
C ALA A 229 -0.60 -13.69 -20.29
N LYS A 230 0.46 -14.45 -20.56
CA LYS A 230 0.83 -15.60 -19.73
C LYS A 230 1.67 -15.12 -18.53
N PRO A 231 1.40 -15.63 -17.31
CA PRO A 231 2.33 -15.49 -16.20
C PRO A 231 3.72 -16.02 -16.56
N THR A 232 4.78 -15.35 -16.11
CA THR A 232 6.14 -15.86 -16.26
C THR A 232 6.39 -17.04 -15.30
N PRO A 233 7.40 -17.90 -15.56
CA PRO A 233 7.77 -18.96 -14.63
C PRO A 233 8.08 -18.45 -13.22
N GLU A 234 8.71 -17.27 -13.10
CA GLU A 234 9.03 -16.66 -11.81
C GLU A 234 7.79 -16.17 -11.06
N GLU A 235 6.83 -15.58 -11.77
CA GLU A 235 5.54 -15.17 -11.19
C GLU A 235 4.76 -16.39 -10.66
N LEU A 236 4.74 -17.47 -11.44
CA LEU A 236 4.11 -18.73 -11.02
C LEU A 236 4.83 -19.34 -9.82
N ALA A 237 6.17 -19.35 -9.81
CA ALA A 237 6.93 -19.87 -8.67
C ALA A 237 6.70 -19.07 -7.38
N ASP A 238 6.59 -17.73 -7.45
CA ASP A 238 6.26 -16.90 -6.29
C ASP A 238 4.83 -17.12 -5.81
N TRP A 239 3.87 -17.29 -6.73
CA TRP A 239 2.48 -17.63 -6.41
C TRP A 239 2.36 -19.03 -5.79
N GLU A 240 2.96 -20.06 -6.38
CA GLU A 240 2.92 -21.46 -5.90
C GLU A 240 3.52 -21.58 -4.49
N SER A 241 4.66 -20.93 -4.26
CA SER A 241 5.30 -20.95 -2.95
C SER A 241 4.51 -20.17 -1.90
N THR A 242 3.85 -19.06 -2.28
CA THR A 242 2.93 -18.33 -1.39
C THR A 242 1.68 -19.16 -1.07
N LEU A 243 1.10 -19.86 -2.06
CA LEU A 243 -0.04 -20.75 -1.87
C LEU A 243 0.30 -21.92 -0.94
N ALA A 244 1.45 -22.57 -1.15
CA ALA A 244 1.92 -23.66 -0.29
C ALA A 244 2.12 -23.18 1.15
N LEU A 245 2.71 -21.99 1.34
CA LEU A 245 2.86 -21.38 2.65
C LEU A 245 1.50 -21.13 3.33
N CYS A 246 0.54 -20.55 2.61
CA CYS A 246 -0.81 -20.31 3.14
C CYS A 246 -1.55 -21.60 3.51
N ARG A 247 -1.34 -22.70 2.77
CA ARG A 247 -1.90 -24.02 3.11
C ARG A 247 -1.32 -24.54 4.44
N LEU A 248 -0.01 -24.43 4.64
CA LEU A 248 0.63 -24.82 5.91
C LEU A 248 0.07 -24.03 7.09
N ILE A 249 -0.10 -22.71 6.91
CA ILE A 249 -0.67 -21.84 7.94
C ILE A 249 -2.11 -22.25 8.25
N ALA A 250 -2.97 -22.41 7.24
CA ALA A 250 -4.38 -22.75 7.42
C ALA A 250 -4.58 -24.12 8.07
N GLN A 251 -3.68 -25.08 7.79
CA GLN A 251 -3.69 -26.40 8.42
C GLN A 251 -3.24 -26.34 9.89
N ALA A 252 -2.20 -25.57 10.20
CA ALA A 252 -1.66 -25.45 11.55
C ALA A 252 -2.51 -24.56 12.49
N ALA A 253 -3.21 -23.57 11.93
CA ALA A 253 -4.00 -22.59 12.66
C ALA A 253 -5.35 -22.33 11.93
N PRO A 254 -6.35 -23.19 12.12
CA PRO A 254 -7.59 -23.16 11.35
C PRO A 254 -8.61 -22.15 11.91
N TRP A 255 -8.23 -20.88 12.06
CA TRP A 255 -9.11 -19.83 12.61
C TRP A 255 -10.35 -19.54 11.76
N GLY A 256 -10.37 -20.01 10.51
CA GLY A 256 -11.45 -19.85 9.55
C GLY A 256 -12.24 -21.12 9.23
N GLY A 257 -11.92 -22.23 9.90
CA GLY A 257 -12.29 -23.57 9.44
C GLY A 257 -11.19 -24.20 8.57
N PRO A 258 -11.48 -25.33 7.87
CA PRO A 258 -10.49 -25.98 7.01
C PRO A 258 -10.00 -25.05 5.89
N SER A 259 -8.86 -25.38 5.27
CA SER A 259 -8.27 -24.72 4.09
C SER A 259 -9.15 -24.78 2.82
N ALA A 260 -10.47 -24.88 2.98
CA ALA A 260 -11.49 -24.93 1.95
C ALA A 260 -11.33 -23.72 1.02
N GLY A 261 -11.10 -24.00 -0.26
CA GLY A 261 -10.83 -23.00 -1.29
C GLY A 261 -9.35 -22.85 -1.64
N LEU A 262 -8.41 -23.21 -0.75
CA LEU A 262 -6.99 -23.28 -1.07
C LEU A 262 -6.58 -24.66 -1.59
N GLU A 263 -7.18 -25.74 -1.08
CA GLU A 263 -6.86 -27.11 -1.49
C GLU A 263 -7.25 -27.38 -2.95
N GLY A 264 -6.47 -28.20 -3.65
CA GLY A 264 -6.73 -28.58 -5.04
C GLY A 264 -6.46 -27.48 -6.08
N GLN A 265 -6.15 -26.26 -5.66
CA GLN A 265 -5.81 -25.16 -6.56
C GLN A 265 -4.44 -25.41 -7.22
N SER A 266 -4.42 -25.37 -8.55
CA SER A 266 -3.24 -25.59 -9.40
C SER A 266 -2.93 -24.43 -10.34
N SER A 267 -3.76 -23.38 -10.35
CA SER A 267 -3.52 -22.16 -11.13
C SER A 267 -4.06 -20.91 -10.43
N PRO A 268 -3.51 -19.72 -10.71
CA PRO A 268 -4.05 -18.46 -10.21
C PRO A 268 -5.47 -18.22 -10.72
N SER A 269 -6.40 -17.87 -9.82
CA SER A 269 -7.79 -17.60 -10.16
C SER A 269 -8.38 -16.52 -9.26
N LEU A 270 -9.45 -15.88 -9.74
CA LEU A 270 -10.22 -14.93 -8.91
C LEU A 270 -10.92 -15.64 -7.74
N ASP A 271 -11.25 -16.93 -7.87
CA ASP A 271 -11.85 -17.70 -6.78
C ASP A 271 -10.83 -17.99 -5.68
N LEU A 272 -9.59 -18.34 -6.03
CA LEU A 272 -8.52 -18.44 -5.05
C LEU A 272 -8.23 -17.09 -4.39
N ALA A 273 -8.24 -15.99 -5.16
CA ALA A 273 -8.07 -14.66 -4.59
C ALA A 273 -9.17 -14.36 -3.53
N ARG A 274 -10.43 -14.70 -3.83
CA ARG A 274 -11.55 -14.57 -2.88
C ARG A 274 -11.41 -15.47 -1.65
N ALA A 275 -10.94 -16.71 -1.83
CA ALA A 275 -10.68 -17.63 -0.72
C ALA A 275 -9.58 -17.11 0.22
N ALA A 276 -8.47 -16.64 -0.34
CA ALA A 276 -7.39 -16.02 0.42
C ALA A 276 -7.86 -14.74 1.13
N ASP A 277 -8.66 -13.91 0.47
CA ASP A 277 -9.26 -12.71 1.07
C ASP A 277 -10.16 -13.03 2.27
N ALA A 278 -10.98 -14.07 2.16
CA ALA A 278 -11.85 -14.52 3.25
C ALA A 278 -11.02 -14.99 4.46
N LEU A 279 -9.94 -15.75 4.24
CA LEU A 279 -9.04 -16.20 5.31
C LEU A 279 -8.28 -15.04 5.97
N ALA A 280 -7.87 -14.02 5.19
CA ALA A 280 -7.29 -12.79 5.73
C ALA A 280 -8.27 -12.04 6.65
N LYS A 281 -9.53 -11.86 6.21
CA LYS A 281 -10.59 -11.23 7.00
C LYS A 281 -10.91 -12.00 8.28
N GLN A 282 -10.97 -13.32 8.20
CA GLN A 282 -11.22 -14.18 9.35
C GLN A 282 -10.05 -14.14 10.33
N GLY A 283 -8.81 -14.22 9.85
CA GLY A 283 -7.60 -14.17 10.68
C GLY A 283 -7.41 -12.84 11.40
N ALA A 284 -7.77 -11.74 10.75
CA ALA A 284 -7.76 -10.41 11.36
C ALA A 284 -8.77 -10.28 12.52
N LYS A 285 -9.87 -11.03 12.48
CA LYS A 285 -10.94 -11.01 13.50
C LYS A 285 -10.83 -12.16 14.51
N ALA A 286 -9.93 -13.10 14.27
CA ALA A 286 -9.80 -14.29 15.08
C ALA A 286 -9.26 -13.95 16.48
N ALA A 287 -9.83 -14.61 17.49
CA ALA A 287 -9.19 -14.69 18.79
C ALA A 287 -7.94 -15.57 18.67
N TRP A 288 -6.78 -14.93 18.58
CA TRP A 288 -5.51 -15.61 18.32
C TRP A 288 -5.14 -16.55 19.46
N LYS A 289 -5.04 -17.85 19.17
CA LYS A 289 -4.74 -18.86 20.20
C LYS A 289 -3.25 -18.95 20.49
N LYS A 290 -2.91 -19.21 21.75
CA LYS A 290 -1.52 -19.24 22.24
C LYS A 290 -0.69 -20.36 21.59
N GLU A 291 -1.32 -21.45 21.19
CA GLU A 291 -0.68 -22.61 20.56
C GLU A 291 -0.39 -22.42 19.07
N TRP A 292 -1.08 -21.51 18.37
CA TRP A 292 -0.96 -21.34 16.93
C TRP A 292 0.43 -20.94 16.44
N PRO A 293 1.16 -20.01 17.09
CA PRO A 293 2.53 -19.67 16.65
C PRO A 293 3.45 -20.89 16.63
N GLY A 294 3.38 -21.74 17.67
CA GLY A 294 4.18 -22.96 17.77
C GLY A 294 3.76 -24.01 16.73
N ALA A 295 2.45 -24.17 16.50
CA ALA A 295 1.93 -25.08 15.48
C ALA A 295 2.36 -24.66 14.06
N ILE A 296 2.25 -23.36 13.74
CA ILE A 296 2.69 -22.79 12.46
C ILE A 296 4.19 -23.02 12.29
N ARG A 297 5.00 -22.66 13.28
CA ARG A 297 6.46 -22.87 13.24
C ARG A 297 6.79 -24.35 13.01
N GLY A 298 6.16 -25.27 13.73
CA GLY A 298 6.39 -26.71 13.56
C GLY A 298 6.02 -27.24 12.17
N ALA A 299 4.94 -26.71 11.57
CA ALA A 299 4.55 -27.05 10.21
C ALA A 299 5.58 -26.55 9.18
N LEU A 300 6.08 -25.31 9.36
CA LEU A 300 7.13 -24.73 8.52
C LEU A 300 8.44 -25.51 8.62
N GLU A 301 8.90 -25.83 9.82
CA GLU A 301 10.11 -26.62 10.05
C GLU A 301 10.00 -28.02 9.44
N THR A 302 8.83 -28.64 9.52
CA THR A 302 8.57 -29.94 8.90
C THR A 302 8.64 -29.84 7.38
N ALA A 303 8.02 -28.81 6.78
CA ALA A 303 8.04 -28.57 5.34
C ALA A 303 9.44 -28.19 4.81
N ALA A 304 10.31 -27.63 5.64
CA ALA A 304 11.68 -27.27 5.27
C ALA A 304 12.65 -28.48 5.19
N ARG A 305 12.26 -29.65 5.71
CA ARG A 305 13.14 -30.84 5.75
C ARG A 305 13.48 -31.32 4.34
N PRO A 306 14.73 -31.74 4.06
CA PRO A 306 15.13 -32.24 2.75
C PRO A 306 14.24 -33.36 2.21
N ALA A 307 13.79 -34.26 3.09
CA ALA A 307 12.91 -35.37 2.74
C ALA A 307 11.52 -34.94 2.24
N ALA A 308 11.08 -33.70 2.53
CA ALA A 308 9.83 -33.14 2.04
C ALA A 308 9.95 -32.57 0.60
N GLY A 309 11.18 -32.41 0.09
CA GLY A 309 11.46 -31.95 -1.27
C GLY A 309 10.80 -30.61 -1.67
N PRO A 310 10.75 -29.56 -0.82
CA PRO A 310 10.11 -28.31 -1.20
C PRO A 310 10.87 -27.64 -2.36
N SER A 311 10.15 -26.87 -3.18
CA SER A 311 10.79 -26.05 -4.21
C SER A 311 11.76 -25.03 -3.59
N PRO A 312 12.82 -24.60 -4.31
CA PRO A 312 13.75 -23.59 -3.80
C PRO A 312 13.05 -22.28 -3.35
N ALA A 313 12.00 -21.87 -4.08
CA ALA A 313 11.21 -20.69 -3.74
C ALA A 313 10.44 -20.87 -2.42
N LEU A 314 9.81 -22.03 -2.21
CA LEU A 314 9.13 -22.34 -0.95
C LEU A 314 10.12 -22.42 0.21
N LYS A 315 11.29 -23.03 0.01
CA LYS A 315 12.34 -23.09 1.04
C LYS A 315 12.80 -21.70 1.47
N ALA A 316 13.01 -20.78 0.52
CA ALA A 316 13.39 -19.40 0.83
C ALA A 316 12.30 -18.64 1.59
N LYS A 317 11.02 -18.83 1.22
CA LYS A 317 9.89 -18.24 1.96
C LYS A 317 9.79 -18.80 3.38
N ILE A 318 9.96 -20.11 3.57
CA ILE A 318 9.94 -20.74 4.90
C ILE A 318 11.08 -20.20 5.78
N GLN A 319 12.29 -20.05 5.24
CA GLN A 319 13.42 -19.49 6.00
C GLN A 319 13.13 -18.06 6.48
N THR A 320 12.54 -17.23 5.61
CA THR A 320 12.11 -15.87 5.96
C THR A 320 11.01 -15.91 7.03
N ALA A 321 10.01 -16.77 6.85
CA ALA A 321 8.91 -16.95 7.78
C ALA A 321 9.36 -17.36 9.19
N LEU A 322 10.31 -18.29 9.30
CA LEU A 322 10.82 -18.75 10.59
C LEU A 322 11.51 -17.64 11.38
N HIS A 323 12.19 -16.73 10.69
CA HIS A 323 12.80 -15.55 11.31
C HIS A 323 11.73 -14.54 11.77
N SER A 324 10.67 -14.31 10.98
CA SER A 324 9.58 -13.39 11.35
C SER A 324 8.69 -13.89 12.49
N LEU A 325 8.86 -15.16 12.90
CA LEU A 325 8.11 -15.77 14.00
C LEU A 325 8.93 -15.92 15.30
N GLU A 326 10.22 -15.55 15.30
CA GLU A 326 11.10 -15.53 16.49
C GLU A 326 10.69 -14.42 17.47
#